data_AF-A0A256HWT1-F1
#
_entry.id   AF-A0A256HWT1-F1
#
_cell.length_a   1.000
_cell.length_b   1.000
_cell.length_c   1.000
_cell.angle_alpha   90.00
_cell.angle_beta   90.00
_cell.angle_gamma   90.00
#
_symmetry.space_group_name_H-M   'P 1'
#
loop_
_entity.id
_entity.type
_entity.pdbx_description
1 polymer ?
#
loop_
_entity_poly.entity_id
_entity_poly.type
_entity_poly.pdbx_seq_one_letter_code
_entity_poly.pdbx_strand_id
1 'polypeptide(L)'
;MTAGGEDETRGSISGGPIDFDRLAVIRERFATDDRFTEVDDQPSFAPERLVCQYNRQLYPERVRSARLEIVWFENGDFSLHYHETHETGAFDHRWDRHPSGHNTRDHIHPGPDAPTPGDNTTHPTDWRDVLSTVLSEIEARQRGFWTR
;
A
#
# COMPACT_ATOMS: atom_id res chain seq x y z
N MET A 1 -18.04 -23.28 -18.91
CA MET A 1 -18.86 -23.13 -17.69
C MET A 1 -17.91 -22.72 -16.58
N THR A 2 -17.83 -21.41 -16.33
CA THR A 2 -17.02 -20.76 -15.29
C THR A 2 -17.84 -20.64 -14.01
N ALA A 3 -17.26 -21.02 -12.87
CA ALA A 3 -17.59 -20.58 -11.50
C ALA A 3 -16.67 -21.37 -10.53
N GLY A 4 -15.99 -20.81 -9.56
CA GLY A 4 -15.79 -19.41 -9.18
C GLY A 4 -14.42 -19.32 -8.51
N GLY A 5 -13.65 -18.29 -8.89
CA GLY A 5 -12.49 -17.87 -8.11
C GLY A 5 -13.04 -17.16 -6.89
N GLU A 6 -12.95 -17.81 -5.75
CA GLU A 6 -13.37 -17.24 -4.48
C GLU A 6 -12.51 -16.01 -4.17
N ASP A 7 -13.22 -14.99 -3.73
CA ASP A 7 -12.81 -13.64 -3.42
C ASP A 7 -11.78 -13.61 -2.27
N GLU A 8 -10.50 -13.84 -2.58
CA GLU A 8 -9.39 -13.61 -1.64
C GLU A 8 -8.96 -12.13 -1.57
N THR A 9 -9.82 -11.19 -1.99
CA THR A 9 -9.52 -9.74 -1.99
C THR A 9 -9.63 -9.08 -0.61
N ARG A 10 -9.86 -9.86 0.46
CA ARG A 10 -9.94 -9.37 1.84
C ARG A 10 -9.20 -10.31 2.79
N GLY A 11 -7.94 -10.61 2.47
CA GLY A 11 -7.04 -11.29 3.39
C GLY A 11 -7.14 -10.61 4.76
N SER A 12 -7.76 -11.31 5.72
CA SER A 12 -7.97 -10.85 7.08
C SER A 12 -6.58 -10.65 7.68
N ILE A 13 -6.11 -9.41 7.68
CA ILE A 13 -4.78 -9.09 8.20
C ILE A 13 -4.86 -9.34 9.69
N SER A 14 -4.27 -10.45 10.12
CA SER A 14 -4.24 -10.92 11.50
C SER A 14 -3.28 -10.05 12.33
N GLY A 15 -3.50 -8.73 12.35
CA GLY A 15 -2.66 -7.73 13.02
C GLY A 15 -3.18 -7.28 14.40
N GLY A 16 -4.34 -7.73 14.85
CA GLY A 16 -4.95 -7.23 16.10
C GLY A 16 -5.86 -6.00 15.85
N PRO A 17 -6.12 -5.16 16.88
CA PRO A 17 -6.93 -3.95 16.71
C PRO A 17 -6.23 -2.91 15.82
N ILE A 18 -7.03 -2.14 15.07
CA ILE A 18 -6.56 -1.06 14.21
C ILE A 18 -6.11 0.13 15.07
N ASP A 19 -4.93 0.66 14.79
CA ASP A 19 -4.40 1.86 15.43
C ASP A 19 -4.89 3.12 14.68
N PHE A 20 -6.14 3.52 14.95
CA PHE A 20 -6.73 4.70 14.31
C PHE A 20 -6.01 6.01 14.69
N ASP A 21 -5.45 6.09 15.90
CA ASP A 21 -4.65 7.25 16.33
C ASP A 21 -3.40 7.38 15.46
N ARG A 22 -2.74 6.26 15.12
CA ARG A 22 -1.63 6.26 14.15
C ARG A 22 -2.09 6.70 12.77
N LEU A 23 -3.19 6.15 12.27
CA LEU A 23 -3.70 6.51 10.93
C LEU A 23 -4.05 8.00 10.86
N ALA A 24 -4.60 8.59 11.93
CA ALA A 24 -4.89 10.03 12.01
C ALA A 24 -3.61 10.88 11.91
N VAL A 25 -2.53 10.49 12.59
CA VAL A 25 -1.23 11.19 12.49
C VAL A 25 -0.64 11.08 11.08
N ILE A 26 -0.76 9.91 10.43
CA ILE A 26 -0.30 9.71 9.05
C ILE A 26 -1.09 10.60 8.10
N ARG A 27 -2.42 10.63 8.25
CA ARG A 27 -3.33 11.47 7.47
C ARG A 27 -2.95 12.93 7.55
N GLU A 28 -2.76 13.48 8.75
CA GLU A 28 -2.38 14.89 8.94
C GLU A 28 -1.09 15.24 8.20
N ARG A 29 -0.10 14.35 8.25
CA ARG A 29 1.16 14.53 7.51
C ARG A 29 0.91 14.49 6.00
N PHE A 30 0.20 13.48 5.50
CA PHE A 30 0.03 13.26 4.07
C PHE A 30 -0.91 14.29 3.42
N ALA A 31 -1.88 14.82 4.17
CA ALA A 31 -2.78 15.87 3.70
C ALA A 31 -2.05 17.20 3.37
N THR A 32 -0.81 17.36 3.85
CA THR A 32 0.04 18.53 3.57
C THR A 32 1.10 18.26 2.50
N ASP A 33 1.14 17.06 1.92
CA ASP A 33 2.13 16.65 0.93
C ASP A 33 1.57 16.73 -0.50
N ASP A 34 2.19 17.55 -1.35
CA ASP A 34 1.76 17.81 -2.74
C ASP A 34 1.73 16.56 -3.64
N ARG A 35 2.33 15.45 -3.19
CA ARG A 35 2.24 14.18 -3.92
C ARG A 35 0.84 13.58 -3.92
N PHE A 36 -0.02 13.97 -2.99
CA PHE A 36 -1.38 13.48 -2.87
C PHE A 36 -2.40 14.56 -3.24
N THR A 37 -3.40 14.19 -4.02
CA THR A 37 -4.56 15.06 -4.31
C THR A 37 -5.68 14.88 -3.30
N GLU A 38 -5.72 13.72 -2.65
CA GLU A 38 -6.75 13.35 -1.67
C GLU A 38 -6.18 12.32 -0.70
N VAL A 39 -6.56 12.46 0.57
CA VAL A 39 -6.20 11.54 1.66
C VAL A 39 -7.50 11.25 2.43
N ASP A 40 -8.11 10.11 2.12
CA ASP A 40 -9.41 9.69 2.66
C ASP A 40 -9.21 8.75 3.85
N ASP A 41 -9.70 9.17 5.01
CA ASP A 41 -9.67 8.37 6.22
C ASP A 41 -10.93 7.52 6.35
N GLN A 42 -10.75 6.21 6.46
CA GLN A 42 -11.83 5.23 6.65
C GLN A 42 -12.89 5.30 5.55
N PRO A 43 -12.51 5.16 4.26
CA PRO A 43 -13.47 5.16 3.16
C PRO A 43 -14.49 4.04 3.34
N SER A 44 -15.72 4.26 2.88
CA SER A 44 -16.82 3.28 3.03
C SER A 44 -16.52 1.88 2.47
N PHE A 45 -15.62 1.78 1.48
CA PHE A 45 -15.21 0.50 0.89
C PHE A 45 -14.09 -0.22 1.67
N ALA A 46 -13.34 0.50 2.51
CA ALA A 46 -12.22 -0.01 3.31
C ALA A 46 -12.10 0.80 4.62
N PRO A 47 -13.05 0.64 5.56
CA PRO A 47 -13.13 1.48 6.75
C PRO A 47 -11.93 1.33 7.71
N GLU A 48 -11.18 0.22 7.62
CA GLU A 48 -9.95 0.05 8.39
C GLU A 48 -8.70 0.72 7.77
N ARG A 49 -8.84 1.44 6.65
CA ARG A 49 -7.70 1.96 5.88
C ARG A 49 -7.67 3.49 5.80
N LEU A 50 -6.47 4.01 5.62
CA LEU A 50 -6.21 5.33 5.06
C LEU A 50 -5.89 5.16 3.57
N VAL A 51 -6.56 5.90 2.69
CA VAL A 51 -6.36 5.81 1.23
C VAL A 51 -5.88 7.14 0.68
N CYS A 52 -4.69 7.12 0.09
CA CYS A 52 -4.00 8.33 -0.38
C CYS A 52 -3.91 8.29 -1.91
N GLN A 53 -4.65 9.17 -2.58
CA GLN A 53 -4.67 9.28 -4.03
C GLN A 53 -3.49 10.14 -4.50
N TYR A 54 -2.62 9.59 -5.35
CA TYR A 54 -1.49 10.35 -5.86
C TYR A 54 -1.91 11.37 -6.92
N ASN A 55 -1.15 12.46 -6.98
CA ASN A 55 -1.25 13.45 -8.04
C ASN A 55 -0.87 12.83 -9.39
N ARG A 56 -1.82 12.84 -10.33
CA ARG A 56 -1.67 12.26 -11.68
C ARG A 56 -0.54 12.89 -12.49
N GLN A 57 -0.10 14.11 -12.15
CA GLN A 57 1.04 14.76 -12.80
C GLN A 57 2.38 14.05 -12.54
N LEU A 58 2.45 13.17 -11.53
CA LEU A 58 3.63 12.35 -11.25
C LEU A 58 3.78 11.15 -12.23
N TYR A 59 2.77 10.93 -13.09
CA TYR A 59 2.63 9.73 -13.90
C TYR A 59 2.45 10.01 -15.40
N PRO A 60 2.90 9.11 -16.29
CA PRO A 60 2.56 9.16 -17.71
C PRO A 60 1.09 8.79 -17.94
N GLU A 61 0.52 9.19 -19.09
CA GLU A 61 -0.90 9.01 -19.41
C GLU A 61 -1.41 7.56 -19.35
N ARG A 62 -0.51 6.59 -19.57
CA ARG A 62 -0.81 5.15 -19.49
C ARG A 62 -1.21 4.69 -18.08
N VAL A 63 -0.81 5.43 -17.04
CA VAL A 63 -1.25 5.23 -15.66
C VAL A 63 -2.47 6.12 -15.42
N ARG A 64 -3.63 5.52 -15.26
CA ARG A 64 -4.92 6.20 -15.11
C ARG A 64 -5.13 6.75 -13.71
N SER A 65 -4.70 6.00 -12.70
CA SER A 65 -4.71 6.44 -11.30
C SER A 65 -3.65 5.68 -10.51
N ALA A 66 -3.22 6.25 -9.39
CA ALA A 66 -2.33 5.60 -8.45
C ALA A 66 -2.74 5.96 -7.03
N ARG A 67 -2.68 4.99 -6.11
CA ARG A 67 -3.04 5.18 -4.72
C ARG A 67 -2.17 4.35 -3.79
N LEU A 68 -2.01 4.84 -2.56
CA LEU A 68 -1.41 4.11 -1.45
C LEU A 68 -2.48 3.88 -0.38
N GLU A 69 -2.77 2.62 -0.11
CA GLU A 69 -3.66 2.19 0.95
C GLU A 69 -2.82 1.75 2.15
N ILE A 70 -3.16 2.22 3.35
CA ILE A 70 -2.39 2.03 4.58
C ILE A 70 -3.31 1.53 5.67
N VAL A 71 -2.91 0.46 6.34
CA VAL A 71 -3.49 0.02 7.61
C VAL A 71 -2.37 -0.23 8.61
N TRP A 72 -2.62 0.18 9.86
CA TRP A 72 -1.68 0.01 10.98
C TRP A 72 -2.41 -0.60 12.17
N PHE A 73 -1.71 -1.45 12.91
CA PHE A 73 -2.26 -2.15 14.06
C PHE A 73 -1.54 -1.76 15.36
N GLU A 74 -2.25 -1.83 16.48
CA GLU A 74 -1.73 -1.44 17.80
C GLU A 74 -0.50 -2.27 18.22
N ASN A 75 -0.35 -3.49 17.69
CA ASN A 75 0.78 -4.38 17.96
C ASN A 75 2.03 -4.08 17.09
N GLY A 76 1.96 -3.05 16.24
CA GLY A 76 3.03 -2.65 15.32
C GLY A 76 3.05 -3.38 13.98
N ASP A 77 2.10 -4.27 13.71
CA ASP A 77 1.84 -4.83 12.38
C ASP A 77 1.26 -3.75 11.45
N PHE A 78 1.42 -3.97 10.14
CA PHE A 78 0.91 -3.07 9.12
C PHE A 78 0.76 -3.78 7.78
N SER A 79 -0.03 -3.16 6.90
CA SER A 79 -0.01 -3.43 5.47
C SER A 79 -0.09 -2.12 4.70
N LEU A 80 0.84 -1.95 3.78
CA LEU A 80 0.86 -0.84 2.84
C LEU A 80 0.75 -1.41 1.43
N HIS A 81 -0.25 -0.94 0.68
CA HIS A 81 -0.51 -1.40 -0.67
C HIS A 81 -0.50 -0.22 -1.62
N TYR A 82 0.49 -0.21 -2.51
CA TYR A 82 0.54 0.71 -3.63
C TYR A 82 -0.10 0.07 -4.85
N HIS A 83 -1.13 0.74 -5.40
CA HIS A 83 -1.90 0.28 -6.54
C HIS A 83 -1.91 1.33 -7.65
N GLU A 84 -1.63 0.91 -8.88
CA GLU A 84 -1.81 1.71 -10.09
C GLU A 84 -2.83 1.03 -11.01
N THR A 85 -3.78 1.81 -11.53
CA THR A 85 -4.61 1.38 -12.65
C THR A 85 -3.96 1.83 -13.95
N HIS A 86 -3.69 0.92 -14.88
CA HIS A 86 -3.12 1.24 -16.19
C HIS A 86 -4.21 1.18 -17.27
N GLU A 87 -3.90 1.65 -18.47
CA GLU A 87 -4.73 1.40 -19.67
C GLU A 87 -4.97 -0.09 -19.90
N THR A 88 -3.93 -0.90 -19.65
CA THR A 88 -3.96 -2.35 -19.76
C THR A 88 -3.34 -2.95 -18.51
N GLY A 89 -4.19 -3.46 -17.62
CA GLY A 89 -3.77 -4.12 -16.38
C GLY A 89 -3.61 -3.17 -15.20
N ALA A 90 -2.90 -3.64 -14.19
CA ALA A 90 -2.63 -2.92 -12.96
C ALA A 90 -1.16 -3.13 -12.54
N PHE A 91 -0.73 -2.35 -11.57
CA PHE A 91 0.51 -2.60 -10.83
C PHE A 91 0.19 -2.58 -9.35
N ASP A 92 0.47 -3.68 -8.67
CA ASP A 92 0.27 -3.87 -7.25
C ASP A 92 1.61 -4.16 -6.59
N HIS A 93 1.93 -3.43 -5.52
CA HIS A 93 3.11 -3.68 -4.71
C HIS A 93 2.73 -3.51 -3.23
N ARG A 94 3.15 -4.45 -2.37
CA ARG A 94 2.81 -4.42 -0.95
C ARG A 94 4.03 -4.54 -0.05
N TRP A 95 3.96 -3.87 1.09
CA TRP A 95 4.89 -4.00 2.20
C TRP A 95 4.10 -4.41 3.43
N ASP A 96 4.43 -5.57 3.98
CA ASP A 96 3.63 -6.19 5.01
C ASP A 96 4.49 -6.56 6.22
N ARG A 97 3.94 -6.30 7.40
CA ARG A 97 4.40 -6.82 8.69
C ARG A 97 3.20 -7.47 9.35
N HIS A 98 3.10 -8.80 9.30
CA HIS A 98 2.08 -9.57 10.01
C HIS A 98 2.47 -11.06 10.07
N PRO A 99 1.93 -11.83 11.03
CA PRO A 99 2.05 -13.29 11.00
C PRO A 99 1.55 -13.85 9.66
N SER A 100 2.32 -14.75 9.06
CA SER A 100 1.98 -15.41 7.79
C SER A 100 2.31 -16.90 7.86
N GLY A 101 1.49 -17.73 7.21
CA GLY A 101 1.75 -19.16 7.06
C GLY A 101 2.76 -19.50 5.97
N HIS A 102 3.09 -18.53 5.11
CA HIS A 102 3.95 -18.72 3.94
C HIS A 102 5.18 -17.79 3.90
N ASN A 103 5.19 -16.73 4.71
CA ASN A 103 6.27 -15.74 4.78
C ASN A 103 6.73 -15.48 6.22
N THR A 104 7.91 -14.87 6.36
CA THR A 104 8.32 -14.26 7.63
C THR A 104 7.40 -13.09 7.97
N ARG A 105 7.40 -12.67 9.25
CA ARG A 105 6.55 -11.56 9.73
C ARG A 105 6.68 -10.34 8.83
N ASP A 106 7.91 -9.95 8.50
CA ASP A 106 8.20 -8.91 7.52
C ASP A 106 8.37 -9.54 6.13
N HIS A 107 7.61 -9.05 5.16
CA HIS A 107 7.69 -9.47 3.76
C HIS A 107 7.21 -8.35 2.82
N ILE A 108 7.51 -8.51 1.54
CA ILE A 108 6.98 -7.68 0.46
C ILE A 108 6.26 -8.57 -0.56
N HIS A 109 5.27 -8.01 -1.24
CA HIS A 109 4.71 -8.60 -2.45
C HIS A 109 5.10 -7.70 -3.62
N PRO A 110 6.16 -8.04 -4.37
CA PRO A 110 6.66 -7.17 -5.42
C PRO A 110 5.68 -7.10 -6.59
N GLY A 111 5.59 -5.93 -7.21
CA GLY A 111 4.81 -5.77 -8.44
C GLY A 111 5.43 -6.44 -9.65
N PRO A 112 4.65 -6.59 -10.74
CA PRO A 112 3.35 -5.96 -10.94
C PRO A 112 2.16 -6.65 -10.28
N ASP A 113 2.28 -7.93 -9.92
CA ASP A 113 1.12 -8.76 -9.57
C ASP A 113 0.94 -8.98 -8.06
N ALA A 114 1.85 -8.46 -7.22
CA ALA A 114 1.88 -8.70 -5.77
C ALA A 114 1.62 -10.19 -5.40
N PRO A 115 2.41 -11.14 -5.92
CA PRO A 115 2.12 -12.57 -5.84
C PRO A 115 2.16 -13.08 -4.40
N THR A 116 1.41 -14.16 -4.12
CA THR A 116 1.51 -14.91 -2.85
C THR A 116 2.08 -16.30 -3.14
N PRO A 117 3.12 -16.76 -2.41
CA PRO A 117 3.84 -16.07 -1.33
C PRO A 117 4.64 -14.86 -1.82
N GLY A 118 4.85 -13.89 -0.93
CA GLY A 118 5.73 -12.75 -1.17
C GLY A 118 7.21 -13.10 -0.95
N ASP A 119 8.06 -12.08 -0.96
CA ASP A 119 9.48 -12.19 -0.64
C ASP A 119 9.73 -11.76 0.82
N ASN A 120 10.43 -12.61 1.57
CA ASN A 120 10.83 -12.28 2.95
C ASN A 120 11.81 -11.11 2.95
N THR A 121 11.61 -10.17 3.87
CA THR A 121 12.47 -8.99 4.03
C THR A 121 12.53 -8.55 5.50
N THR A 122 13.11 -7.39 5.76
CA THR A 122 13.05 -6.69 7.04
C THR A 122 12.59 -5.25 6.82
N HIS A 123 11.62 -4.80 7.60
CA HIS A 123 11.19 -3.40 7.61
C HIS A 123 11.77 -2.66 8.81
N PRO A 124 11.94 -1.32 8.74
CA PRO A 124 12.31 -0.53 9.91
C PRO A 124 11.37 -0.73 11.11
N THR A 125 11.88 -0.49 12.32
CA THR A 125 11.07 -0.58 13.55
C THR A 125 10.23 0.68 13.75
N ASP A 126 10.78 1.87 13.49
CA ASP A 126 10.01 3.11 13.56
C ASP A 126 9.09 3.22 12.33
N TRP A 127 7.82 3.50 12.57
CA TRP A 127 6.80 3.61 11.52
C TRP A 127 7.08 4.75 10.54
N ARG A 128 7.73 5.84 10.98
CA ARG A 128 8.11 6.95 10.11
C ARG A 128 9.18 6.53 9.13
N ASP A 129 10.08 5.65 9.56
CA ASP A 129 11.12 5.09 8.71
C ASP A 129 10.50 4.11 7.69
N VAL A 130 9.53 3.28 8.11
CA VAL A 130 8.74 2.45 7.18
C VAL A 130 8.08 3.31 6.10
N LEU A 131 7.35 4.36 6.48
CA LEU A 131 6.71 5.25 5.51
C LEU A 131 7.73 5.94 4.60
N SER A 132 8.87 6.37 5.14
CA SER A 132 9.92 7.03 4.36
C SER A 132 10.52 6.07 3.32
N THR A 133 10.75 4.81 3.68
CA THR A 133 11.19 3.75 2.76
C THR A 133 10.15 3.53 1.65
N VAL A 134 8.89 3.27 2.00
CA VAL A 134 7.82 3.01 1.03
C VAL A 134 7.63 4.18 0.06
N LEU A 135 7.57 5.40 0.58
CA LEU A 135 7.45 6.60 -0.25
C LEU A 135 8.66 6.79 -1.18
N SER A 136 9.87 6.46 -0.73
CA SER A 136 11.09 6.55 -1.54
C SER A 136 11.11 5.52 -2.67
N GLU A 137 10.63 4.30 -2.42
CA GLU A 137 10.51 3.24 -3.43
C GLU A 137 9.45 3.59 -4.49
N ILE A 138 8.30 4.12 -4.06
CA ILE A 138 7.27 4.62 -4.97
C ILE A 138 7.81 5.78 -5.81
N GLU A 139 8.52 6.73 -5.20
CA GLU A 139 9.14 7.84 -5.93
C GLU A 139 10.19 7.36 -6.93
N ALA A 140 10.98 6.32 -6.59
CA ALA A 140 11.92 5.71 -7.51
C ALA A 140 11.21 5.10 -8.72
N ARG A 141 10.08 4.41 -8.51
CA ARG A 141 9.22 3.91 -9.59
C ARG A 141 8.67 5.05 -10.45
N GLN A 142 8.13 6.10 -9.83
CA GLN A 142 7.60 7.28 -10.54
C GLN A 142 8.68 7.92 -11.42
N ARG A 143 9.89 8.14 -10.89
CA ARG A 143 11.04 8.64 -11.67
C ARG A 143 11.47 7.68 -12.79
N GLY A 144 11.32 6.38 -12.56
CA GLY A 144 11.58 5.33 -13.54
C GLY A 144 10.72 5.43 -14.80
N PHE A 145 9.55 6.08 -14.74
CA PHE A 145 8.74 6.32 -15.95
C PHE A 145 9.38 7.32 -16.93
N TRP A 146 10.29 8.16 -16.45
CA TRP A 146 10.84 9.30 -17.18
C TRP A 146 12.34 9.14 -17.49
N THR A 147 13.01 8.23 -16.80
CA THR A 147 14.41 7.88 -17.07
C THR A 147 14.46 6.91 -18.25
N ARG A 148 15.32 7.21 -19.24
CA ARG A 148 15.56 6.33 -20.40
C ARG A 148 16.54 5.21 -20.08
#